data_AF-X1EJT9-F1
#
_entry.id   AF-X1EJT9-F1
#
_cell.length_a   1.000
_cell.length_b   1.000
_cell.length_c   1.000
_cell.angle_alpha   90.00
_cell.angle_beta   90.00
_cell.angle_gamma   90.00
#
_symmetry.space_group_name_H-M   'P 1'
#
loop_
_entity.id
_entity.type
_entity.pdbx_description
1 polymer ?
#
loop_
_entity_poly.entity_id
_entity_poly.type
_entity_poly.pdbx_seq_one_letter_code
_entity_poly.pdbx_strand_id
1 'polypeptide(L)'
;IFGVNVDVENKEISSCKKDRKPHYPLMQGQEVIQNIKFLSIEHNINLMHELRDESSLNSLLELARSEKDWNNLREYLQIFNEYSTYLTQKQKMITLRYLYEQLTHPKDEIRRRSAKLIGLLIASFDEDYRKEIPQNVTLKPPAITSVNLLERYLNNFQQEALK
;
A
#
# COMPACT_ATOMS: atom_id res chain seq x y z
N ILE A 1 23.81 23.25 46.72
CA ILE A 1 23.76 21.78 46.47
C ILE A 1 23.35 21.59 45.02
N PHE A 2 24.35 21.24 44.22
CA PHE A 2 24.38 20.74 42.84
C PHE A 2 23.65 21.50 41.72
N GLY A 3 24.40 22.36 41.05
CA GLY A 3 24.21 22.58 39.62
C GLY A 3 24.53 21.27 38.89
N VAL A 4 23.62 20.83 38.04
CA VAL A 4 23.83 19.67 37.18
C VAL A 4 24.69 20.12 36.02
N ASN A 5 25.96 19.74 36.05
CA ASN A 5 26.84 19.83 34.90
C ASN A 5 26.33 18.83 33.85
N VAL A 6 25.81 19.32 32.74
CA VAL A 6 25.54 18.48 31.57
C VAL A 6 26.81 18.55 30.73
N ASP A 7 27.81 17.75 31.11
CA ASP A 7 28.87 17.38 30.19
C ASP A 7 28.22 16.53 29.10
N VAL A 8 27.80 17.20 28.03
CA VAL A 8 27.55 16.54 26.76
C VAL A 8 28.94 16.09 26.31
N GLU A 9 29.31 14.86 26.67
CA GLU A 9 30.39 14.17 26.01
C GLU A 9 30.08 14.23 24.51
N ASN A 10 30.82 15.11 23.83
CA ASN A 10 31.02 15.09 22.39
C ASN A 10 31.68 13.74 22.07
N LYS A 11 30.90 12.67 22.13
CA LYS A 11 31.10 11.55 21.22
C LYS A 11 30.87 12.20 19.87
N GLU A 12 31.98 12.59 19.25
CA GLU A 12 32.06 12.86 17.83
C GLU A 12 31.14 11.84 17.19
N ILE A 13 29.99 12.32 16.69
CA ILE A 13 29.12 11.54 15.84
C ILE A 13 30.03 11.30 14.65
N SER A 14 30.73 10.16 14.69
CA SER A 14 31.69 9.76 13.69
C SER A 14 30.96 9.90 12.39
N SER A 15 31.33 10.93 11.62
CA SER A 15 30.60 11.39 10.45
C SER A 15 30.17 10.16 9.67
N CYS A 16 28.86 9.89 9.63
CA CYS A 16 28.30 8.77 8.88
C CYS A 16 28.86 8.92 7.47
N LYS A 17 29.77 8.02 7.09
CA LYS A 17 30.63 8.22 5.93
C LYS A 17 29.75 8.49 4.72
N LYS A 18 29.94 9.68 4.13
CA LYS A 18 29.39 10.13 2.85
C LYS A 18 29.22 8.98 1.87
N ASP A 19 28.00 8.89 1.33
CA ASP A 19 27.61 8.36 0.03
C ASP A 19 28.77 7.80 -0.80
N ARG A 20 29.12 6.54 -0.57
CA ARG A 20 29.79 5.76 -1.61
C ARG A 20 28.73 4.86 -2.19
N LYS A 21 28.33 5.14 -3.45
CA LYS A 21 27.52 4.18 -4.21
C LYS A 21 28.21 2.81 -4.09
N PRO A 22 27.49 1.77 -3.65
CA PRO A 22 28.09 0.46 -3.46
C PRO A 22 28.71 0.01 -4.78
N HIS A 23 29.97 -0.41 -4.75
CA HIS A 23 30.62 -0.98 -5.92
C HIS A 23 30.16 -2.43 -6.03
N TYR A 24 28.98 -2.64 -6.61
CA TYR A 24 28.34 -3.97 -6.72
C TYR A 24 29.29 -5.09 -7.18
N PRO A 25 30.21 -4.89 -8.17
CA PRO A 25 31.12 -5.94 -8.61
C PRO A 25 32.20 -6.34 -7.59
N LEU A 26 32.45 -5.51 -6.57
CA LEU A 26 33.46 -5.76 -5.54
C LEU A 26 32.88 -6.39 -4.27
N MET A 27 31.56 -6.46 -4.16
CA MET A 27 30.89 -7.01 -2.99
C MET A 27 31.03 -8.53 -2.93
N GLN A 28 31.27 -9.07 -1.73
CA GLN A 28 31.42 -10.51 -1.54
C GLN A 28 30.59 -11.06 -0.38
N GLY A 29 30.05 -12.27 -0.56
CA GLY A 29 29.37 -13.04 0.47
C GLY A 29 28.32 -12.25 1.25
N GLN A 30 28.61 -11.97 2.52
CA GLN A 30 27.70 -11.27 3.43
C GLN A 30 27.35 -9.85 2.97
N GLU A 31 28.28 -9.15 2.30
CA GLU A 31 28.05 -7.80 1.83
C GLU A 31 26.97 -7.75 0.74
N VAL A 32 26.98 -8.74 -0.18
CA VAL A 32 25.94 -8.89 -1.21
C VAL A 32 24.57 -9.11 -0.57
N ILE A 33 24.50 -9.99 0.43
CA ILE A 33 23.26 -10.30 1.14
C ILE A 33 22.71 -9.06 1.84
N GLN A 34 23.56 -8.30 2.55
CA GLN A 34 23.12 -7.08 3.24
C GLN A 34 22.67 -6.02 2.24
N ASN A 35 23.40 -5.83 1.15
CA ASN A 35 23.05 -4.86 0.13
C ASN A 35 21.71 -5.18 -0.54
N ILE A 36 21.45 -6.45 -0.87
CA ILE A 36 20.14 -6.88 -1.38
C ILE A 36 19.02 -6.59 -0.37
N LYS A 37 19.24 -6.89 0.92
CA LYS A 37 18.25 -6.58 1.98
C LYS A 37 17.94 -5.09 2.03
N PHE A 38 18.96 -4.23 2.06
CA PHE A 38 18.75 -2.78 2.12
C PHE A 38 18.08 -2.25 0.86
N LEU A 39 18.44 -2.76 -0.32
CA LEU A 39 17.78 -2.41 -1.58
C LEU A 39 16.30 -2.80 -1.57
N SER A 40 15.96 -4.00 -1.08
CA SER A 40 14.56 -4.43 -0.92
C SER A 40 13.80 -3.54 0.05
N ILE A 41 14.42 -3.15 1.18
CA ILE A 41 13.79 -2.26 2.17
C ILE A 41 13.55 -0.87 1.56
N GLU A 42 14.55 -0.30 0.90
CA GLU A 42 14.44 1.01 0.23
C GLU A 42 13.33 0.99 -0.83
N HIS A 43 13.31 -0.06 -1.67
CA HIS A 43 12.26 -0.24 -2.66
C HIS A 43 10.86 -0.27 -2.02
N ASN A 44 10.70 -1.03 -0.93
CA ASN A 44 9.41 -1.11 -0.24
C ASN A 44 8.99 0.23 0.39
N ILE A 45 9.94 1.00 0.93
CA ILE A 45 9.69 2.34 1.47
C ILE A 45 9.24 3.29 0.35
N ASN A 46 9.89 3.22 -0.80
CA ASN A 46 9.52 4.03 -1.96
C ASN A 46 8.13 3.66 -2.47
N LEU A 47 7.78 2.38 -2.56
CA LEU A 47 6.43 1.94 -2.92
C LEU A 47 5.38 2.45 -1.93
N MET A 48 5.64 2.37 -0.62
CA MET A 48 4.74 2.94 0.37
C MET A 48 4.57 4.46 0.21
N HIS A 49 5.65 5.16 -0.13
CA HIS A 49 5.60 6.61 -0.37
C HIS A 49 4.72 6.95 -1.58
N GLU A 50 4.90 6.25 -2.70
CA GLU A 50 4.11 6.43 -3.92
C GLU A 50 2.65 6.01 -3.78
N LEU A 51 2.31 5.21 -2.77
CA LEU A 51 0.94 4.81 -2.46
C LEU A 51 0.31 5.64 -1.34
N ARG A 52 1.04 6.63 -0.77
CA ARG A 52 0.61 7.35 0.43
C ARG A 52 -0.50 8.36 0.17
N ASP A 53 -0.54 8.98 -1.00
CA ASP A 53 -1.52 9.99 -1.35
C ASP A 53 -2.44 9.54 -2.49
N GLU A 54 -3.58 10.21 -2.61
CA GLU A 54 -4.60 9.84 -3.61
C GLU A 54 -4.13 10.16 -5.04
N SER A 55 -3.27 11.16 -5.22
CA SER A 55 -2.84 11.63 -6.54
C SER A 55 -1.77 10.72 -7.16
N SER A 56 -0.80 10.30 -6.35
CA SER A 56 0.22 9.33 -6.73
C SER A 56 -0.40 7.96 -6.96
N LEU A 57 -1.30 7.51 -6.09
CA LEU A 57 -2.07 6.29 -6.29
C LEU A 57 -2.87 6.32 -7.60
N ASN A 58 -3.59 7.40 -7.88
CA ASN A 58 -4.32 7.52 -9.16
C ASN A 58 -3.37 7.44 -10.35
N SER A 59 -2.25 8.16 -10.30
CA SER A 59 -1.25 8.13 -11.37
C SER A 59 -0.74 6.71 -11.62
N LEU A 60 -0.48 5.95 -10.55
CA LEU A 60 -0.06 4.55 -10.65
C LEU A 60 -1.16 3.64 -11.22
N LEU A 61 -2.43 3.87 -10.84
CA LEU A 61 -3.58 3.13 -11.40
C LEU A 61 -3.80 3.46 -12.88
N GLU A 62 -3.57 4.71 -13.31
CA GLU A 62 -3.62 5.08 -14.72
C GLU A 62 -2.51 4.40 -15.53
N LEU A 63 -1.28 4.32 -14.98
CA LEU A 63 -0.20 3.57 -15.60
C LEU A 63 -0.58 2.10 -15.77
N ALA A 64 -1.09 1.48 -14.71
CA ALA A 64 -1.58 0.10 -14.75
C ALA A 64 -2.74 -0.08 -15.75
N ARG A 65 -3.65 0.89 -15.88
CA ARG A 65 -4.74 0.86 -16.86
C ARG A 65 -4.24 0.95 -18.30
N SER A 66 -3.15 1.68 -18.52
CA SER A 66 -2.54 1.85 -19.85
C SER A 66 -1.65 0.69 -20.29
N GLU A 67 -1.34 -0.22 -19.36
CA GLU A 67 -0.45 -1.35 -19.58
C GLU A 67 -1.10 -2.39 -20.50
N LYS A 68 -0.32 -2.85 -21.49
CA LYS A 68 -0.77 -3.83 -22.49
C LYS A 68 -0.30 -5.24 -22.16
N ASP A 69 0.84 -5.37 -21.47
CA ASP A 69 1.33 -6.67 -21.04
C ASP A 69 0.61 -7.12 -19.77
N TRP A 70 -0.07 -8.26 -19.87
CA TRP A 70 -0.76 -8.86 -18.75
C TRP A 70 0.20 -9.33 -17.63
N ASN A 71 1.49 -9.57 -17.94
CA ASN A 71 2.51 -9.85 -16.94
C ASN A 71 2.81 -8.63 -16.07
N ASN A 72 2.96 -7.46 -16.68
CA ASN A 72 3.15 -6.22 -15.94
C ASN A 72 1.90 -5.87 -15.12
N LEU A 73 0.71 -6.04 -15.70
CA LEU A 73 -0.55 -5.86 -14.99
C LEU A 73 -0.67 -6.79 -13.77
N ARG A 74 -0.18 -8.02 -13.89
CA ARG A 74 -0.12 -9.00 -12.80
C ARG A 74 0.80 -8.52 -11.67
N GLU A 75 1.91 -7.87 -11.98
CA GLU A 75 2.81 -7.26 -10.99
C GLU A 75 2.16 -6.05 -10.30
N TYR A 76 1.47 -5.18 -11.05
CA TYR A 76 0.69 -4.09 -10.43
C TYR A 76 -0.36 -4.62 -9.45
N LEU A 77 -1.12 -5.66 -9.82
CA LEU A 77 -2.09 -6.28 -8.92
C LEU A 77 -1.42 -6.91 -7.70
N GLN A 78 -0.20 -7.43 -7.83
CA GLN A 78 0.56 -7.95 -6.71
C GLN A 78 0.95 -6.82 -5.74
N ILE A 79 1.45 -5.70 -6.24
CA ILE A 79 1.78 -4.52 -5.43
C ILE A 79 0.52 -4.03 -4.70
N PHE A 80 -0.61 -3.87 -5.39
CA PHE A 80 -1.85 -3.44 -4.73
C PHE A 80 -2.33 -4.42 -3.66
N ASN A 81 -2.09 -5.72 -3.83
CA ASN A 81 -2.42 -6.72 -2.83
C ASN A 81 -1.55 -6.56 -1.58
N GLU A 82 -0.23 -6.44 -1.76
CA GLU A 82 0.75 -6.34 -0.66
C GLU A 82 0.54 -5.08 0.17
N TYR A 83 0.20 -3.95 -0.48
CA TYR A 83 0.04 -2.67 0.19
C TYR A 83 -1.41 -2.33 0.55
N SER A 84 -2.37 -3.20 0.25
CA SER A 84 -3.81 -2.99 0.50
C SER A 84 -4.13 -2.65 1.97
N THR A 85 -3.42 -3.26 2.91
CA THR A 85 -3.58 -3.04 4.35
C THR A 85 -3.25 -1.61 4.78
N TYR A 86 -2.37 -0.93 4.05
CA TYR A 86 -1.90 0.42 4.38
C TYR A 86 -2.71 1.53 3.70
N LEU A 87 -3.66 1.16 2.82
CA LEU A 87 -4.51 2.14 2.15
C LEU A 87 -5.55 2.72 3.12
N THR A 88 -5.73 4.03 3.06
CA THR A 88 -6.85 4.72 3.72
C THR A 88 -8.19 4.36 3.06
N GLN A 89 -9.32 4.58 3.73
CA GLN A 89 -10.65 4.30 3.16
C GLN A 89 -10.88 4.94 1.78
N LYS A 90 -10.43 6.19 1.59
CA LYS A 90 -10.55 6.90 0.31
C LYS A 90 -9.73 6.23 -0.79
N GLN A 91 -8.50 5.84 -0.48
CA GLN A 91 -7.65 5.11 -1.42
C GLN A 91 -8.23 3.74 -1.75
N LYS A 92 -8.76 3.00 -0.76
CA LYS A 92 -9.49 1.74 -0.99
C LYS A 92 -10.66 1.94 -1.96
N MET A 93 -11.42 3.02 -1.85
CA MET A 93 -12.50 3.33 -2.79
C MET A 93 -12.01 3.55 -4.22
N ILE A 94 -10.90 4.28 -4.39
CA ILE A 94 -10.29 4.52 -5.70
C ILE A 94 -9.82 3.19 -6.31
N THR A 95 -9.09 2.39 -5.53
CA THR A 95 -8.59 1.08 -5.96
C THR A 95 -9.74 0.11 -6.27
N LEU A 96 -10.79 0.07 -5.46
CA LEU A 96 -11.97 -0.77 -5.69
C LEU A 96 -12.65 -0.47 -7.03
N ARG A 97 -12.76 0.81 -7.42
CA ARG A 97 -13.30 1.20 -8.73
C ARG A 97 -12.44 0.67 -9.87
N TYR A 98 -11.12 0.85 -9.77
CA TYR A 98 -10.18 0.31 -10.75
C TYR A 98 -10.28 -1.22 -10.86
N LEU A 99 -10.27 -1.93 -9.73
CA LEU A 99 -10.35 -3.40 -9.75
C LEU A 99 -11.66 -3.91 -10.34
N TYR A 100 -12.76 -3.19 -10.13
CA TYR A 100 -14.05 -3.51 -10.74
C TYR A 100 -13.98 -3.45 -12.27
N GLU A 101 -13.34 -2.41 -12.82
CA GLU A 101 -13.09 -2.33 -14.27
C GLU A 101 -12.29 -3.54 -14.78
N GLN A 102 -11.29 -4.00 -14.00
CA GLN A 102 -10.46 -5.15 -14.35
C GLN A 102 -11.21 -6.51 -14.29
N LEU A 103 -12.45 -6.56 -13.77
CA LEU A 103 -13.25 -7.78 -13.78
C LEU A 103 -13.78 -8.15 -15.16
N THR A 104 -13.72 -7.24 -16.14
CA THR A 104 -14.08 -7.55 -17.53
C THR A 104 -12.87 -7.88 -18.40
N HIS A 105 -11.67 -7.93 -17.81
CA HIS A 105 -10.42 -8.17 -18.52
C HIS A 105 -10.41 -9.55 -19.22
N PRO A 106 -9.86 -9.69 -20.45
CA PRO A 106 -9.91 -10.95 -21.21
C PRO A 106 -9.18 -12.12 -20.53
N LYS A 107 -8.15 -11.82 -19.71
CA LYS A 107 -7.38 -12.85 -18.99
C LYS A 107 -8.03 -13.25 -17.67
N ASP A 108 -8.32 -14.53 -17.52
CA ASP A 108 -8.93 -15.13 -16.33
C ASP A 108 -8.15 -14.89 -15.04
N GLU A 109 -6.82 -14.96 -15.09
CA GLU A 109 -5.97 -14.73 -13.93
C GLU A 109 -6.15 -13.31 -13.38
N ILE A 110 -6.21 -12.31 -14.27
CA ILE A 110 -6.40 -10.90 -13.91
C ILE A 110 -7.76 -10.72 -13.25
N ARG A 111 -8.85 -11.24 -13.86
CA ARG A 111 -10.19 -11.18 -13.27
C ARG A 111 -10.23 -11.81 -11.87
N ARG A 112 -9.63 -12.99 -11.72
CA ARG A 112 -9.59 -13.73 -10.44
C ARG A 112 -8.82 -12.97 -9.36
N ARG A 113 -7.66 -12.41 -9.70
CA ARG A 113 -6.86 -11.59 -8.78
C ARG A 113 -7.63 -10.34 -8.38
N SER A 114 -8.22 -9.63 -9.33
CA SER A 114 -9.02 -8.44 -9.05
C SER A 114 -10.21 -8.74 -8.14
N ALA A 115 -10.96 -9.81 -8.40
CA ALA A 115 -12.07 -10.24 -7.54
C ALA A 115 -11.60 -10.56 -6.10
N LYS A 116 -10.46 -11.24 -5.96
CA LYS A 116 -9.86 -11.52 -4.66
C LYS A 116 -9.49 -10.24 -3.91
N LEU A 117 -8.85 -9.28 -4.59
CA LEU A 117 -8.46 -8.01 -3.98
C LEU A 117 -9.69 -7.17 -3.60
N ILE A 118 -10.75 -7.18 -4.41
CA ILE A 118 -12.02 -6.52 -4.06
C ILE A 118 -12.55 -7.07 -2.73
N GLY A 119 -12.60 -8.38 -2.58
CA GLY A 119 -13.02 -9.02 -1.33
C GLY A 119 -12.15 -8.60 -0.13
N LEU A 120 -10.82 -8.59 -0.30
CA LEU A 120 -9.88 -8.17 0.74
C LEU A 120 -10.06 -6.69 1.14
N LEU A 121 -10.24 -5.80 0.17
CA LEU A 121 -10.41 -4.37 0.41
C LEU A 121 -11.75 -4.07 1.09
N ILE A 122 -12.83 -4.76 0.73
CA ILE A 122 -14.12 -4.62 1.39
C ILE A 122 -14.06 -5.17 2.82
N ALA A 123 -13.46 -6.36 3.00
CA ALA A 123 -13.35 -6.98 4.33
C ALA A 123 -12.54 -6.14 5.32
N SER A 124 -11.49 -5.48 4.83
CA SER A 124 -10.65 -4.57 5.64
C SER A 124 -11.09 -3.10 5.55
N PHE A 125 -12.24 -2.79 4.97
CA PHE A 125 -12.61 -1.40 4.66
C PHE A 125 -12.83 -0.55 5.90
N ASP A 126 -13.49 -1.12 6.90
CA ASP A 126 -13.65 -0.46 8.19
C ASP A 126 -12.30 -0.48 8.91
N GLU A 127 -11.77 0.69 9.27
CA GLU A 127 -10.45 0.79 9.92
C GLU A 127 -10.42 0.00 11.24
N ASP A 128 -9.58 -1.04 11.28
CA ASP A 128 -9.35 -1.86 12.49
C ASP A 128 -8.69 -1.06 13.63
N TYR A 129 -7.88 -0.04 13.29
CA TYR A 129 -7.12 0.73 14.28
C TYR A 129 -7.86 2.00 14.70
N ARG A 130 -8.76 1.88 15.67
CA ARG A 130 -9.30 3.02 16.42
C ARG A 130 -8.65 3.08 17.78
N LYS A 131 -8.20 4.27 18.19
CA LYS A 131 -7.86 4.53 19.60
C LYS A 131 -9.10 4.20 20.45
N GLU A 132 -8.88 3.68 21.66
CA GLU A 132 -9.96 3.52 22.63
C GLU A 132 -10.72 4.84 22.76
N ILE A 133 -12.04 4.77 22.64
CA ILE A 133 -12.89 5.93 22.69
C ILE A 133 -13.17 6.20 24.18
N PRO A 134 -12.89 7.41 24.70
CA PRO A 134 -13.26 7.77 26.06
C PRO A 134 -14.77 7.60 26.27
N GLN A 135 -15.19 7.18 27.47
CA GLN A 135 -16.59 6.81 27.78
C GLN A 135 -17.64 7.89 27.45
N ASN A 136 -17.23 9.16 27.33
CA ASN A 136 -18.12 10.31 27.07
C ASN A 136 -18.02 10.88 25.64
N VAL A 137 -17.37 10.20 24.69
CA VAL A 137 -17.26 10.66 23.30
C VAL A 137 -18.18 9.85 22.39
N THR A 138 -19.18 10.51 21.82
CA THR A 138 -19.98 9.94 20.72
C THR A 138 -19.30 10.24 19.40
N LEU A 139 -18.78 9.22 18.73
CA LEU A 139 -18.25 9.38 17.37
C LEU A 139 -19.41 9.48 16.37
N LYS A 140 -19.24 10.32 15.36
CA LYS A 140 -20.14 10.29 14.20
C LYS A 140 -19.98 8.92 13.51
N PRO A 141 -21.09 8.24 13.17
CA PRO A 141 -21.00 7.01 12.41
C PRO A 141 -20.29 7.28 11.08
N PRO A 142 -19.47 6.33 10.60
CA PRO A 142 -18.82 6.47 9.30
C PRO A 142 -19.89 6.61 8.21
N ALA A 143 -19.62 7.44 7.20
CA ALA A 143 -20.56 7.68 6.11
C ALA A 143 -20.80 6.42 5.25
N ILE A 144 -19.79 5.56 5.15
CA ILE A 144 -19.81 4.31 4.39
C ILE A 144 -19.17 3.23 5.25
N THR A 145 -19.79 2.06 5.32
CA THR A 145 -19.27 0.86 6.00
C THR A 145 -18.87 -0.21 5.00
N SER A 146 -18.09 -1.19 5.42
CA SER A 146 -17.79 -2.40 4.63
C SER A 146 -19.05 -3.10 4.12
N VAL A 147 -20.08 -3.23 4.97
CA VAL A 147 -21.37 -3.86 4.61
C VAL A 147 -22.07 -3.10 3.49
N ASN A 148 -22.13 -1.77 3.58
CA ASN A 148 -22.73 -0.94 2.54
C ASN A 148 -21.97 -1.10 1.21
N LEU A 149 -20.65 -1.22 1.24
CA LEU A 149 -19.85 -1.46 0.04
C LEU A 149 -20.09 -2.84 -0.54
N LEU A 150 -20.14 -3.87 0.29
CA LEU A 150 -20.43 -5.23 -0.16
C LEU A 150 -21.77 -5.27 -0.90
N GLU A 151 -22.83 -4.73 -0.30
CA GLU A 151 -24.15 -4.66 -0.89
C GLU A 151 -24.13 -3.91 -2.23
N ARG A 152 -23.47 -2.75 -2.28
CA ARG A 152 -23.32 -1.97 -3.53
C ARG A 152 -22.67 -2.79 -4.64
N TYR A 153 -21.56 -3.48 -4.36
CA TYR A 153 -20.85 -4.25 -5.38
C TYR A 153 -21.63 -5.51 -5.80
N LEU A 154 -22.31 -6.19 -4.87
CA LEU A 154 -23.19 -7.32 -5.19
C LEU A 154 -24.33 -6.90 -6.13
N ASN A 155 -24.96 -5.76 -5.87
CA ASN A 155 -26.01 -5.21 -6.73
C ASN A 155 -25.49 -4.88 -8.13
N ASN A 156 -24.29 -4.30 -8.23
CA ASN A 156 -23.67 -4.03 -9.53
C ASN A 156 -23.43 -5.31 -10.33
N PHE A 157 -22.94 -6.37 -9.69
CA PHE A 157 -22.72 -7.67 -10.35
C PHE A 157 -24.02 -8.29 -10.85
N GLN A 158 -25.11 -8.19 -10.08
CA GLN A 158 -26.42 -8.69 -10.50
C GLN A 158 -26.94 -7.92 -11.72
N GLN A 159 -26.80 -6.60 -11.76
CA GLN A 159 -27.22 -5.80 -12.91
C GLN A 159 -26.42 -6.11 -14.17
N GLU A 160 -25.12 -6.39 -14.04
CA GLU A 160 -24.27 -6.73 -15.17
C GLU A 160 -24.54 -8.13 -15.72
N ALA A 161 -24.93 -9.08 -14.86
CA ALA A 161 -25.35 -10.42 -15.28
C ALA A 161 -26.73 -10.47 -15.97
N LEU A 162 -27.55 -9.43 -15.81
CA LEU A 162 -28.88 -9.30 -16.44
C LEU A 162 -28.85 -8.57 -17.79
N LYS A 163 -27.68 -8.09 -18.23
CA LYS A 163 -27.46 -7.47 -19.54
C LYS A 163 -26.89 -8.48 -20.53
#